data_AF-A0A101GCC5-F1
#
_entry.id   AF-A0A101GCC5-F1
#
_cell.length_a   1.000
_cell.length_b   1.000
_cell.length_c   1.000
_cell.angle_alpha   90.00
_cell.angle_beta   90.00
_cell.angle_gamma   90.00
#
_symmetry.space_group_name_H-M   'P 1'
#
loop_
_entity.id
_entity.type
_entity.pdbx_description
1 polymer ?
#
loop_
_entity_poly.entity_id
_entity_poly.type
_entity_poly.pdbx_seq_one_letter_code
_entity_poly.pdbx_strand_id
1 'polypeptide(L)'
;MKQLHKKFNNCQVKELITRYLKKKIARKYIQEILGIKKTRFFALVKRLKANPENFSISYSRRMPTRKINPDIEKNILKELNIEKDLIKAKGVPIKYYNYSYIKDLLEQK
;
A
#
# COMPACT_ATOMS: atom_id res chain seq x y z
N MET A 1 14.49 0.69 -3.34
CA MET A 1 13.70 1.00 -4.56
C MET A 1 13.77 2.50 -4.84
N LYS A 2 14.30 2.95 -5.98
CA LYS A 2 14.30 4.39 -6.33
C LYS A 2 12.85 4.85 -6.58
N GLN A 3 12.39 5.83 -5.81
CA GLN A 3 11.06 6.42 -5.93
C GLN A 3 11.05 7.39 -7.12
N LEU A 4 10.75 6.87 -8.32
CA LEU A 4 10.70 7.65 -9.57
C LEU A 4 9.84 8.92 -9.42
N HIS A 5 8.69 8.81 -8.75
CA HIS A 5 7.77 9.92 -8.54
C HIS A 5 8.34 11.09 -7.72
N LYS A 6 9.43 10.89 -6.96
CA LYS A 6 10.09 11.97 -6.21
C LYS A 6 11.07 12.78 -7.06
N LYS A 7 11.57 12.20 -8.16
CA LYS A 7 12.64 12.77 -8.97
C LYS A 7 12.17 13.25 -10.35
N PHE A 8 11.10 12.66 -10.87
CA PHE A 8 10.63 12.94 -12.22
C PHE A 8 9.14 13.21 -12.22
N ASN A 9 8.72 14.17 -13.05
CA ASN A 9 7.32 14.42 -13.34
C ASN A 9 6.79 13.40 -14.37
N ASN A 10 5.47 13.16 -14.36
CA ASN A 10 4.78 12.26 -15.28
C ASN A 10 5.08 12.62 -16.75
N CYS A 11 5.08 13.92 -17.09
CA CYS A 11 5.36 14.40 -18.44
C CYS A 11 6.77 14.04 -18.91
N GLN A 12 7.79 14.24 -18.06
CA GLN A 12 9.19 13.93 -18.39
C GLN A 12 9.37 12.45 -18.69
N VAL A 13 8.75 11.58 -17.90
CA VAL A 13 8.86 10.13 -18.12
C VAL A 13 8.05 9.70 -19.35
N LYS A 14 6.88 10.30 -19.59
CA LYS A 14 6.08 10.08 -20.81
C LYS A 14 6.91 10.46 -22.05
N GLU A 15 7.61 11.58 -22.01
CA GLU A 15 8.47 12.03 -23.11
C GLU A 15 9.66 11.09 -23.36
N LEU A 16 10.38 10.67 -22.31
CA LEU A 16 11.50 9.75 -22.45
C LEU A 16 11.07 8.40 -23.06
N ILE A 17 9.92 7.88 -22.62
CA ILE A 17 9.38 6.63 -23.15
C ILE A 17 8.89 6.79 -24.60
N THR A 18 8.27 7.92 -24.95
CA THR A 18 7.86 8.17 -26.34
C THR A 18 9.05 8.33 -27.28
N ARG A 19 10.15 8.95 -26.83
CA ARG A 19 11.43 9.00 -27.60
C ARG A 19 12.01 7.60 -27.83
N TYR A 20 11.90 6.69 -26.86
CA TYR A 20 12.24 5.27 -27.05
C TYR A 20 11.35 4.59 -28.09
N LEU A 21 10.04 4.81 -28.04
CA LEU A 21 9.09 4.24 -29.02
C LEU A 21 9.36 4.74 -30.44
N LYS A 22 9.77 6.01 -30.57
CA LYS A 22 10.21 6.62 -31.84
C LYS A 22 11.63 6.20 -32.26
N LYS A 23 12.26 5.24 -31.56
CA LYS A 23 13.64 4.76 -31.78
C LYS A 23 14.72 5.85 -31.78
N LYS A 24 14.46 7.02 -31.16
CA LYS A 24 15.41 8.14 -31.12
C LYS A 24 16.52 7.94 -30.08
N ILE A 25 16.27 7.18 -29.02
CA ILE A 25 17.20 6.97 -27.91
C ILE A 25 17.21 5.49 -27.53
N ALA A 26 18.40 4.93 -27.31
CA ALA A 26 18.54 3.55 -26.88
C ALA A 26 18.06 3.33 -25.44
N ARG A 27 17.55 2.12 -25.18
CA ARG A 27 16.96 1.75 -23.89
C ARG A 27 17.93 1.91 -22.71
N LYS A 28 19.24 1.67 -22.92
CA LYS A 28 20.25 1.72 -21.86
C LYS A 28 20.35 3.12 -21.24
N TYR A 29 20.47 4.15 -22.07
CA TYR A 29 20.51 5.55 -21.65
C TYR A 29 19.29 5.94 -20.82
N ILE A 30 18.08 5.58 -21.26
CA ILE A 30 16.86 5.94 -20.52
C ILE A 30 16.79 5.21 -19.17
N GLN A 31 17.29 3.98 -19.08
CA GLN A 31 17.36 3.25 -17.80
C GLN A 31 18.34 3.90 -16.82
N GLU A 32 19.46 4.43 -17.33
CA GLU A 32 20.45 5.17 -16.52
C GLU A 32 19.87 6.48 -16.02
N ILE A 33 19.26 7.29 -16.92
CA ILE A 33 18.60 8.56 -16.57
C ILE A 33 17.51 8.34 -15.51
N LEU A 34 16.62 7.38 -15.74
CA LEU A 34 15.53 7.07 -14.81
C LEU A 34 15.99 6.28 -13.57
N GLY A 35 17.20 5.72 -13.60
CA GLY A 35 17.75 4.86 -12.56
C GLY A 35 16.89 3.62 -12.28
N ILE A 36 16.32 3.00 -13.31
CA ILE A 36 15.41 1.84 -13.19
C ILE A 36 15.93 0.58 -13.87
N LYS A 37 15.53 -0.58 -13.33
CA LYS A 37 15.80 -1.90 -13.92
C LYS A 37 14.91 -2.16 -15.15
N LYS A 38 15.34 -3.11 -16.00
CA LYS A 38 14.65 -3.60 -17.20
C LYS A 38 13.15 -3.84 -17.01
N THR A 39 12.79 -4.58 -15.97
CA THR A 39 11.40 -4.99 -15.70
C THR A 39 10.49 -3.78 -15.51
N ARG A 40 10.92 -2.81 -14.69
CA ARG A 40 10.17 -1.59 -14.42
C ARG A 40 10.05 -0.70 -15.65
N PHE A 41 11.10 -0.62 -16.47
CA PHE A 41 11.05 0.11 -17.73
C PHE A 41 9.95 -0.43 -18.65
N PHE A 42 9.91 -1.74 -18.89
CA PHE A 42 8.86 -2.33 -19.74
C PHE A 42 7.46 -2.25 -19.13
N ALA A 43 7.33 -2.31 -17.81
CA ALA A 43 6.05 -2.04 -17.15
C ALA A 43 5.54 -0.62 -17.42
N LEU A 44 6.43 0.38 -17.42
CA LEU A 44 6.06 1.76 -17.76
C LEU A 44 5.69 1.90 -19.25
N VAL A 45 6.45 1.27 -20.15
CA VAL A 45 6.12 1.22 -21.59
C VAL A 45 4.74 0.59 -21.81
N LYS A 46 4.44 -0.53 -21.14
CA LYS A 46 3.14 -1.21 -21.24
C LYS A 46 2.00 -0.31 -20.76
N ARG A 47 2.16 0.37 -19.61
CA ARG A 47 1.16 1.31 -19.09
C ARG A 47 0.91 2.47 -20.03
N LEU A 48 1.96 3.05 -20.60
CA LEU A 48 1.87 4.17 -21.53
C LEU A 48 1.20 3.76 -22.85
N LYS A 49 1.44 2.53 -23.33
CA LYS A 49 0.73 1.98 -24.50
C LYS A 49 -0.75 1.70 -24.21
N ALA A 50 -1.08 1.23 -23.02
CA ALA A 50 -2.45 0.89 -22.65
C ALA A 50 -3.33 2.14 -22.54
N ASN A 51 -2.85 3.18 -21.84
CA ASN A 51 -3.57 4.44 -21.65
C ASN A 51 -2.59 5.62 -21.62
N PRO A 52 -2.35 6.29 -22.76
CA PRO A 52 -1.43 7.42 -22.82
C PRO A 52 -1.89 8.64 -22.02
N GLU A 53 -3.20 8.91 -22.00
CA GLU A 53 -3.79 10.09 -21.36
C GLU A 53 -3.74 10.00 -19.83
N ASN A 54 -4.13 8.87 -19.26
CA ASN A 54 -4.14 8.64 -17.81
C ASN A 54 -2.81 8.11 -17.24
N PHE A 55 -1.69 8.31 -17.95
CA PHE A 55 -0.38 7.85 -17.48
C PHE A 55 0.07 8.64 -16.25
N SER A 56 0.17 7.95 -15.11
CA SER A 56 0.74 8.52 -13.89
C SER A 56 1.76 7.60 -13.22
N ILE A 57 2.82 8.23 -12.72
CA ILE A 57 3.87 7.63 -11.89
C ILE A 57 3.65 7.96 -10.42
N SER A 58 2.76 8.91 -10.12
CA SER A 58 2.45 9.32 -8.77
C SER A 58 2.08 8.09 -7.94
N TYR A 59 2.76 7.96 -6.80
CA TYR A 59 2.48 6.90 -5.84
C TYR A 59 1.60 7.50 -4.75
N SER A 60 0.28 7.38 -4.89
CA SER A 60 -0.67 7.71 -3.84
C SER A 60 -1.08 6.43 -3.11
N ARG A 61 -0.68 6.27 -1.85
CA ARG A 61 -1.38 5.30 -0.98
C ARG A 61 -2.71 5.92 -0.61
N ARG A 62 -3.80 5.26 -0.97
CA ARG A 62 -5.15 5.68 -0.56
C ARG A 62 -5.39 5.43 0.94
N MET A 63 -4.83 4.35 1.48
CA MET A 63 -5.03 3.96 2.87
C MET A 63 -3.70 3.73 3.60
N PRO A 64 -3.60 4.11 4.88
CA PRO A 64 -2.45 3.78 5.72
C PRO A 64 -2.41 2.27 5.98
N THR A 65 -1.28 1.64 5.65
CA THR A 65 -1.10 0.17 5.75
C THR A 65 -0.92 -0.34 7.18
N ARG A 66 -0.85 0.56 8.18
CA ARG A 66 -0.65 0.23 9.60
C ARG A 66 -1.85 0.64 10.46
N LYS A 67 -3.01 0.83 9.85
CA LYS A 67 -4.25 1.09 10.57
C LYS A 67 -5.25 0.01 10.24
N ILE A 68 -5.94 -0.45 11.26
CA ILE A 68 -7.12 -1.29 11.13
C ILE A 68 -8.29 -0.34 10.84
N ASN A 69 -9.39 -0.85 10.27
CA ASN A 69 -10.60 -0.05 10.11
C ASN A 69 -11.04 0.49 11.48
N PRO A 70 -11.34 1.80 11.64
CA PRO A 70 -11.76 2.39 12.91
C PRO A 70 -12.94 1.65 13.57
N ASP A 71 -13.86 1.10 12.78
CA ASP A 71 -15.00 0.34 13.33
C ASP A 71 -14.55 -0.97 14.00
N ILE A 72 -13.59 -1.66 13.37
CA ILE A 72 -13.00 -2.88 13.91
C ILE A 72 -12.18 -2.56 15.17
N GLU A 73 -11.41 -1.46 15.15
CA GLU A 73 -10.65 -1.00 16.31
C GLU A 73 -11.56 -0.70 17.51
N LYS A 74 -12.70 -0.02 17.27
CA LYS A 74 -13.70 0.27 18.30
C LYS A 74 -14.32 -1.01 18.87
N ASN A 75 -14.60 -2.00 18.03
CA ASN A 75 -15.13 -3.28 18.47
C ASN A 75 -14.13 -4.05 19.33
N ILE A 76 -12.85 -4.11 18.92
CA ILE A 76 -11.77 -4.72 19.70
C ILE A 76 -11.68 -4.08 21.09
N LEU A 77 -11.66 -2.74 21.15
CA LEU A 77 -11.58 -2.02 22.43
C LEU A 77 -12.79 -2.28 23.33
N LYS A 78 -13.99 -2.42 22.76
CA LYS A 78 -15.20 -2.72 23.52
C LYS A 78 -15.10 -4.09 24.19
N GLU A 79 -14.77 -5.13 23.44
CA GLU A 79 -14.69 -6.51 23.97
C GLU A 79 -13.55 -6.64 25.00
N LEU A 80 -12.40 -5.99 24.76
CA LEU A 80 -11.29 -5.98 25.72
C LEU A 80 -11.64 -5.29 27.04
N ASN A 81 -12.46 -4.22 27.00
CA ASN A 81 -12.89 -3.56 28.24
C ASN A 81 -13.84 -4.44 29.06
N ILE A 82 -14.76 -5.15 28.41
CA ILE A 82 -15.67 -6.09 29.08
C ILE A 82 -14.86 -7.18 29.80
N GLU A 83 -13.87 -7.75 29.11
CA GLU A 83 -13.04 -8.80 29.68
C GLU A 83 -12.13 -8.28 30.82
N LYS A 84 -11.64 -7.05 30.69
CA LYS A 84 -10.89 -6.37 31.76
C LYS A 84 -11.72 -6.22 33.03
N ASP A 85 -13.00 -5.88 32.90
CA ASP A 85 -13.88 -5.71 34.05
C ASP A 85 -14.22 -7.06 34.70
N LEU A 86 -14.37 -8.12 33.90
CA LEU A 86 -14.51 -9.50 34.38
C LEU A 86 -13.29 -9.96 35.18
N ILE A 87 -12.07 -9.68 34.72
CA ILE A 87 -10.83 -10.03 35.43
C ILE A 87 -10.71 -9.29 36.77
N LYS A 88 -11.22 -8.05 36.85
CA LYS A 88 -11.21 -7.27 38.09
C LYS A 88 -12.27 -7.73 39.10
N ALA A 89 -13.33 -8.39 38.64
CA ALA A 89 -14.41 -8.85 39.50
C ALA A 89 -13.92 -10.00 40.39
N LYS A 90 -13.84 -9.75 41.71
CA LYS A 90 -13.33 -10.73 42.71
C LYS A 90 -14.12 -12.05 42.77
N GLY A 91 -15.35 -12.07 42.27
CA GLY A 91 -16.20 -13.26 42.22
C GLY A 91 -15.99 -14.15 41.00
N VAL A 92 -15.16 -13.74 40.04
CA VAL A 92 -14.93 -14.46 38.79
C VAL A 92 -13.51 -15.04 38.82
N PRO A 93 -13.31 -16.35 38.62
CA PRO A 93 -11.99 -16.98 38.67
C PRO A 93 -11.14 -16.75 37.41
N ILE A 94 -11.37 -15.65 36.69
CA ILE A 94 -10.65 -15.31 35.45
C ILE A 94 -9.55 -14.32 35.80
N LYS A 95 -8.30 -14.66 35.46
CA LYS A 95 -7.11 -13.85 35.79
C LYS A 95 -6.43 -13.23 34.56
N TYR A 96 -6.78 -13.68 33.36
CA TYR A 96 -6.12 -13.31 32.11
C TYR A 96 -7.15 -13.05 31.01
N TYR A 97 -6.77 -12.24 30.03
CA TYR A 97 -7.57 -12.04 28.82
C TYR A 97 -7.60 -13.31 27.98
N ASN A 98 -8.77 -13.64 27.44
CA ASN A 98 -8.96 -14.71 26.47
C ASN A 98 -9.06 -14.12 25.06
N TYR A 99 -7.90 -13.80 24.49
CA TYR A 99 -7.81 -13.23 23.14
C TYR A 99 -8.36 -14.16 22.05
N SER A 100 -8.30 -15.48 22.23
CA SER A 100 -8.88 -16.43 21.28
C SER A 100 -10.39 -16.28 21.22
N TYR A 101 -11.05 -16.19 22.39
CA TYR A 101 -12.49 -15.98 22.46
C TYR A 101 -12.92 -14.62 21.87
N ILE A 102 -12.21 -13.54 22.21
CA ILE A 102 -12.47 -12.21 21.62
C ILE A 102 -12.32 -12.27 20.10
N LYS A 103 -11.29 -12.96 19.60
CA LYS A 103 -11.08 -13.12 18.16
C LYS A 103 -12.25 -13.85 17.50
N ASP A 104 -12.67 -14.99 18.04
CA ASP A 104 -13.77 -15.77 17.49
C ASP A 104 -15.09 -14.97 17.48
N LEU A 105 -15.33 -14.16 18.51
CA LEU A 105 -16.51 -13.28 18.61
C LEU A 105 -16.47 -12.14 17.58
N LEU A 106 -15.28 -11.60 17.32
CA LEU A 106 -15.09 -10.56 16.30
C LEU A 106 -15.19 -11.11 14.88
N GLU A 107 -14.86 -12.38 14.64
CA GLU A 107 -15.01 -13.03 13.32
C GLU A 107 -16.48 -13.36 12.99
N GLN A 108 -17.34 -13.50 14.01
CA GLN A 108 -18.78 -13.75 13.85
C GLN A 108 -19.62 -12.48 13.63
N LYS A 109 -19.03 -11.28 13.79
CA LYS A 109 -19.68 -9.97 13.60
C LYS A 109 -19.29 -9.34 12.26
#